data_AF-A0A1H7Q3V0-F1
#
_entry.id   AF-A0A1H7Q3V0-F1
#
_cell.length_a   1.000
_cell.length_b   1.000
_cell.length_c   1.000
_cell.angle_alpha   90.00
_cell.angle_beta   90.00
_cell.angle_gamma   90.00
#
_symmetry.space_group_name_H-M   'P 1'
#
loop_
_entity.id
_entity.type
_entity.pdbx_description
1 polymer ?
#
loop_
_entity_poly.entity_id
_entity_poly.type
_entity_poly.pdbx_seq_one_letter_code
_entity_poly.pdbx_strand_id
1 'polypeptide(L)'
;LENGFKIKPEDWKYIKRGIIIATIIAITVFLIVFTMGNGRFDAASQMANGVKGTNGELTDPAYNPDSSYYFMNYINYISNSHTVFEINPTLYSPTILAYAIYALLFIGAGFWLYDHKKVNFRKTDAISIIIILMGIISFTRVTSVITSILIYIGIYLLARDREYNDGVFMLGWILANAIFLSFNIVKVNRYIIPTFPPFIFFVLTAIETIHAHVKINKNMIPLALIVLFVIQAFAFTATVEPTDKYMSPEEISNYIIDSNPDYENMTIGVYNIRPYSWWLGSNTIGIPSSHQSEIEQSNISYYIVNKPMDNLTNFTEIKNINELYLYKNNNF
;
A
#
# COMPACT_ATOMS: atom_id res chain seq x y z
N LEU A 1 -24.37 -20.08 -11.14
CA LEU A 1 -24.71 -18.95 -12.04
C LEU A 1 -24.62 -19.46 -13.50
N GLU A 2 -25.69 -20.05 -14.03
CA GLU A 2 -25.70 -20.70 -15.36
C GLU A 2 -25.73 -19.74 -16.56
N ASN A 3 -25.76 -18.43 -16.32
CA ASN A 3 -25.63 -17.42 -17.36
C ASN A 3 -24.46 -16.51 -17.00
N GLY A 4 -23.25 -16.86 -17.43
CA GLY A 4 -22.16 -15.90 -17.50
C GLY A 4 -22.63 -14.64 -18.23
N PHE A 5 -22.17 -13.46 -17.80
CA PHE A 5 -22.53 -12.15 -18.37
C PHE A 5 -22.35 -12.15 -19.90
N LYS A 6 -23.40 -12.54 -20.64
CA LYS A 6 -23.46 -12.38 -22.09
C LYS A 6 -23.88 -10.95 -22.32
N ILE A 7 -22.91 -10.09 -22.61
CA ILE A 7 -23.14 -8.72 -23.03
C ILE A 7 -24.05 -8.78 -24.26
N LYS A 8 -25.31 -8.40 -24.07
CA LYS A 8 -26.26 -8.31 -25.17
C LYS A 8 -26.00 -7.04 -25.97
N PRO A 9 -26.45 -6.97 -27.23
CA PRO A 9 -26.34 -5.74 -28.04
C PRO A 9 -26.95 -4.51 -27.35
N GLU A 10 -28.00 -4.71 -26.56
CA GLU A 10 -28.67 -3.69 -25.73
C GLU A 10 -27.81 -3.19 -24.55
N ASP A 11 -26.95 -4.03 -23.98
CA ASP A 11 -26.03 -3.69 -22.89
C ASP A 11 -24.90 -2.78 -23.36
N TRP A 12 -24.58 -2.80 -24.66
CA TRP A 12 -23.52 -2.00 -25.26
C TRP A 12 -23.73 -0.50 -25.09
N LYS A 13 -25.00 -0.05 -25.03
CA LYS A 13 -25.35 1.34 -24.73
C LYS A 13 -24.92 1.73 -23.31
N TYR A 14 -25.12 0.85 -22.34
CA TYR A 14 -24.76 1.10 -20.95
C TYR A 14 -23.25 0.98 -20.73
N ILE A 15 -22.59 0.02 -21.39
CA ILE A 15 -21.13 -0.11 -21.37
C ILE A 15 -20.47 1.13 -21.96
N LYS A 16 -20.93 1.61 -23.14
CA LYS A 16 -20.43 2.86 -23.74
C LYS A 16 -20.64 4.06 -22.82
N ARG A 17 -21.83 4.18 -22.20
CA ARG A 17 -22.08 5.24 -21.20
C ARG A 17 -21.14 5.13 -20.01
N GLY A 18 -20.92 3.93 -19.50
CA GLY A 18 -19.97 3.67 -18.41
C GLY A 18 -18.54 4.06 -18.77
N ILE A 19 -18.07 3.68 -19.97
CA ILE A 19 -16.74 4.08 -20.47
C ILE A 19 -16.65 5.60 -20.60
N ILE A 20 -17.66 6.26 -21.16
CA ILE A 20 -17.67 7.72 -21.32
C ILE A 20 -17.62 8.40 -19.95
N ILE A 21 -18.47 7.98 -19.00
CA ILE A 21 -18.50 8.52 -17.63
C ILE A 21 -17.16 8.29 -16.93
N ALA A 22 -16.62 7.07 -16.99
CA ALA A 22 -15.32 6.74 -16.41
C ALA A 22 -14.19 7.56 -17.03
N THR A 23 -14.22 7.80 -18.34
CA THR A 23 -13.24 8.64 -19.04
C THR A 23 -13.35 10.10 -18.62
N ILE A 24 -14.57 10.65 -18.49
CA ILE A 24 -14.80 12.01 -18.01
C ILE A 24 -14.29 12.17 -16.58
N ILE A 25 -14.61 11.22 -15.69
CA ILE A 25 -14.11 11.22 -14.31
C ILE A 25 -12.58 11.15 -14.30
N ALA A 26 -11.99 10.23 -15.08
CA ALA A 26 -10.54 10.08 -15.16
C ALA A 26 -9.85 11.35 -15.67
N ILE A 27 -10.37 12.00 -16.71
CA ILE A 27 -9.86 13.29 -17.21
C ILE A 27 -10.00 14.37 -16.16
N THR A 28 -11.15 14.47 -15.49
CA THR A 28 -11.39 15.49 -14.46
C THR A 28 -10.40 15.35 -13.30
N VAL A 29 -10.25 14.12 -12.79
CA VAL A 29 -9.27 13.81 -11.73
C VAL A 29 -7.86 14.08 -12.21
N PHE A 30 -7.52 13.67 -13.44
CA PHE A 30 -6.20 13.92 -14.02
C PHE A 30 -5.90 15.43 -14.11
N LEU A 31 -6.85 16.24 -14.58
CA LEU A 31 -6.68 17.69 -14.68
C LEU A 31 -6.49 18.32 -13.29
N ILE A 32 -7.26 17.91 -12.28
CA ILE A 32 -7.10 18.39 -10.90
C ILE A 32 -5.72 18.02 -10.35
N VAL A 33 -5.28 16.77 -10.53
CA VAL A 33 -3.95 16.34 -10.07
C VAL A 33 -2.83 17.07 -10.83
N PHE A 34 -3.02 17.31 -12.12
CA PHE A 34 -2.07 18.02 -12.98
C PHE A 34 -1.93 19.50 -12.61
N THR A 35 -3.05 20.18 -12.29
CA THR A 35 -3.02 21.56 -11.82
C THR A 35 -2.41 21.66 -10.42
N MET A 36 -2.77 20.75 -9.51
CA MET A 36 -2.14 20.66 -8.18
C MET A 36 -0.63 20.39 -8.27
N GLY A 37 -0.19 19.65 -9.29
CA GLY A 37 1.22 19.36 -9.58
C GLY A 37 1.95 20.47 -10.33
N ASN A 38 1.38 21.67 -10.51
CA ASN A 38 1.97 22.77 -11.29
C ASN A 38 2.39 22.35 -12.73
N GLY A 39 1.55 21.55 -13.39
CA GLY A 39 1.84 21.04 -14.74
C GLY A 39 2.84 19.88 -14.78
N ARG A 40 3.25 19.35 -13.62
CA ARG A 40 4.02 18.10 -13.51
C ARG A 40 3.10 16.97 -13.09
N PHE A 41 3.11 15.89 -13.85
CA PHE A 41 2.42 14.66 -13.49
C PHE A 41 3.42 13.64 -12.93
N ASP A 42 3.94 13.91 -11.72
CA ASP A 42 4.90 13.05 -11.03
C ASP A 42 4.34 11.66 -10.70
N ALA A 43 3.02 11.48 -10.79
CA ALA A 43 2.40 10.16 -10.72
C ALA A 43 2.79 9.26 -11.91
N ALA A 44 2.96 9.80 -13.13
CA ALA A 44 3.41 8.99 -14.28
C ALA A 44 4.87 8.59 -14.16
N SER A 45 5.74 9.46 -13.65
CA SER A 45 7.14 9.09 -13.40
C SER A 45 7.21 8.03 -12.30
N GLN A 46 6.45 8.16 -11.21
CA GLN A 46 6.34 7.14 -10.17
C GLN A 46 5.75 5.81 -10.69
N MET A 47 4.71 5.84 -11.53
CA MET A 47 4.15 4.64 -12.16
C MET A 47 5.13 3.98 -13.11
N ALA A 48 5.73 4.73 -14.05
CA ALA A 48 6.70 4.21 -15.00
C ALA A 48 7.95 3.63 -14.29
N ASN A 49 8.38 4.25 -13.20
CA ASN A 49 9.51 3.80 -12.40
C ASN A 49 9.16 2.61 -11.51
N GLY A 50 7.94 2.54 -10.96
CA GLY A 50 7.42 1.37 -10.25
C GLY A 50 7.25 0.15 -11.17
N VAL A 51 6.92 0.36 -12.45
CA VAL A 51 6.87 -0.69 -13.48
C VAL A 51 8.27 -1.23 -13.83
N LYS A 52 9.30 -0.37 -13.78
CA LYS A 52 10.70 -0.76 -14.00
C LYS A 52 11.37 -1.34 -12.75
N GLY A 53 10.82 -1.09 -11.57
CA GLY A 53 11.43 -1.49 -10.29
C GLY A 53 12.73 -0.74 -9.98
N THR A 54 12.98 0.41 -10.61
CA THR A 54 14.30 1.09 -10.58
C THR A 54 14.42 2.19 -9.54
N ASN A 55 13.35 2.51 -8.80
CA ASN A 55 13.41 3.51 -7.73
C ASN A 55 13.26 2.85 -6.37
N GLY A 56 14.39 2.74 -5.68
CA GLY A 56 14.52 3.14 -4.29
C GLY A 56 15.85 3.88 -4.22
N GLU A 57 15.89 5.08 -3.63
CA GLU A 57 17.20 5.62 -3.28
C GLU A 57 17.84 4.65 -2.28
N LEU A 58 19.14 4.40 -2.37
CA LEU A 58 19.86 3.59 -1.37
C LEU A 58 19.71 4.17 0.05
N THR A 59 19.36 5.46 0.12
CA THR A 59 19.08 6.21 1.34
C THR A 59 17.62 6.15 1.78
N ASP A 60 16.71 5.55 1.01
CA ASP A 60 15.32 5.35 1.41
C ASP A 60 15.27 4.31 2.55
N PRO A 61 14.72 4.64 3.73
CA PRO A 61 14.65 3.71 4.85
C PRO A 61 13.80 2.45 4.59
N ALA A 62 12.93 2.48 3.58
CA ALA A 62 12.15 1.34 3.12
C ALA A 62 12.80 0.61 1.93
N TYR A 63 14.03 0.97 1.54
CA TYR A 63 14.80 0.25 0.53
C TYR A 63 15.10 -1.18 1.01
N ASN A 64 14.53 -2.17 0.31
CA ASN A 64 14.87 -3.57 0.53
C ASN A 64 14.76 -4.37 -0.79
N PRO A 65 15.89 -4.83 -1.35
CA PRO A 65 15.91 -5.53 -2.64
C PRO A 65 15.44 -6.99 -2.57
N ASP A 66 15.12 -7.52 -1.37
CA ASP A 66 14.63 -8.88 -1.21
C ASP A 66 13.24 -9.05 -1.87
N SER A 67 13.21 -9.79 -2.96
CA SER A 67 11.98 -10.10 -3.70
C SER A 67 11.03 -10.97 -2.89
N SER A 68 11.53 -11.73 -1.90
CA SER A 68 10.74 -12.61 -1.05
C SER A 68 10.18 -11.92 0.21
N TYR A 69 10.50 -10.64 0.44
CA TYR A 69 10.19 -9.91 1.68
C TYR A 69 8.75 -10.08 2.15
N TYR A 70 7.76 -9.81 1.30
CA TYR A 70 6.34 -9.91 1.69
C TYR A 70 5.85 -11.34 1.86
N PHE A 71 6.44 -12.29 1.12
CA PHE A 71 6.12 -13.71 1.26
C PHE A 71 6.62 -14.24 2.60
N MET A 72 7.88 -13.96 2.94
CA MET A 72 8.51 -14.38 4.20
C MET A 72 7.83 -13.73 5.41
N ASN A 73 7.33 -12.51 5.26
CA ASN A 73 6.65 -11.78 6.33
C ASN A 73 5.12 -11.95 6.33
N TYR A 74 4.52 -12.70 5.39
CA TYR A 74 3.05 -12.76 5.24
C TYR A 74 2.35 -13.15 6.55
N ILE A 75 2.91 -14.13 7.25
CA ILE A 75 2.38 -14.63 8.51
C ILE A 75 2.43 -13.58 9.64
N ASN A 76 3.46 -12.72 9.67
CA ASN A 76 3.57 -11.62 10.64
C ASN A 76 2.50 -10.55 10.44
N TYR A 77 1.99 -10.37 9.21
CA TYR A 77 0.91 -9.44 8.94
C TYR A 77 -0.45 -9.92 9.44
N ILE A 78 -0.66 -11.23 9.57
CA ILE A 78 -1.90 -11.78 10.17
C ILE A 78 -1.91 -11.47 11.66
N SER A 79 -0.82 -11.79 12.34
CA SER A 79 -0.63 -11.51 13.76
C SER A 79 0.85 -11.66 14.12
N ASN A 80 1.41 -10.64 14.77
CA ASN A 80 2.78 -10.60 15.25
C ASN A 80 2.83 -10.35 16.77
N SER A 81 3.96 -10.68 17.38
CA SER A 81 4.16 -10.51 18.82
C SER A 81 4.35 -9.04 19.23
N HIS A 82 5.06 -8.27 18.40
CA HIS A 82 5.30 -6.84 18.61
C HIS A 82 5.72 -6.17 17.30
N THR A 83 5.57 -4.85 17.26
CA THR A 83 6.01 -4.00 16.15
C THR A 83 7.00 -2.98 16.66
N VAL A 84 8.14 -2.86 15.99
CA VAL A 84 9.15 -1.84 16.31
C VAL A 84 9.01 -0.70 15.32
N PHE A 85 8.71 0.49 15.85
CA PHE A 85 8.56 1.73 15.08
C PHE A 85 9.91 2.47 14.99
N GLU A 86 10.83 1.92 14.18
CA GLU A 86 11.99 2.66 13.71
C GLU A 86 11.62 3.48 12.45
N ILE A 87 12.52 3.60 11.47
CA ILE A 87 12.27 4.41 10.28
C ILE A 87 11.26 3.73 9.33
N ASN A 88 11.29 2.40 9.24
CA ASN A 88 10.26 1.58 8.60
C ASN A 88 9.76 0.54 9.62
N PRO A 89 8.45 0.50 9.96
CA PRO A 89 7.96 -0.41 11.00
C PRO A 89 8.26 -1.87 10.68
N THR A 90 8.82 -2.61 11.64
CA THR A 90 9.15 -4.04 11.45
C THR A 90 8.26 -4.91 12.34
N LEU A 91 7.68 -5.95 11.75
CA LEU A 91 6.79 -6.89 12.43
C LEU A 91 7.58 -8.12 12.88
N TYR A 92 7.59 -8.42 14.17
CA TYR A 92 8.40 -9.50 14.72
C TYR A 92 7.57 -10.68 15.19
N SER A 93 8.02 -11.87 14.77
CA SER A 93 7.58 -13.20 15.21
C SER A 93 6.07 -13.43 15.13
N PRO A 94 5.61 -14.36 14.28
CA PRO A 94 4.19 -14.62 14.15
C PRO A 94 3.65 -15.26 15.42
N THR A 95 2.44 -14.88 15.84
CA THR A 95 1.81 -15.48 17.02
C THR A 95 1.16 -16.82 16.68
N ILE A 96 0.73 -17.54 17.73
CA ILE A 96 -0.07 -18.76 17.60
C ILE A 96 -1.34 -18.51 16.78
N LEU A 97 -1.95 -17.32 16.83
CA LEU A 97 -3.12 -16.97 16.03
C LEU A 97 -2.82 -17.05 14.53
N ALA A 98 -1.68 -16.50 14.08
CA ALA A 98 -1.30 -16.53 12.68
C ALA A 98 -1.13 -17.98 12.17
N TYR A 99 -0.49 -18.84 12.97
CA TYR A 99 -0.38 -20.27 12.66
C TYR A 99 -1.72 -21.00 12.67
N ALA A 100 -2.63 -20.66 13.60
CA ALA A 100 -3.98 -21.22 13.64
C ALA A 100 -4.80 -20.86 12.38
N ILE A 101 -4.69 -19.64 11.89
CA ILE A 101 -5.33 -19.21 10.63
C ILE A 101 -4.78 -20.01 9.45
N TYR A 102 -3.46 -20.20 9.36
CA TYR A 102 -2.87 -21.03 8.31
C TYR A 102 -3.30 -22.50 8.42
N ALA A 103 -3.36 -23.06 9.63
CA ALA A 103 -3.87 -24.42 9.84
C ALA A 103 -5.32 -24.55 9.35
N LEU A 104 -6.19 -23.58 9.65
CA LEU A 104 -7.56 -23.54 9.13
C LEU A 104 -7.58 -23.51 7.60
N LEU A 105 -6.75 -22.67 6.97
CA LEU A 105 -6.64 -22.60 5.52
C LEU A 105 -6.19 -23.92 4.90
N PHE A 106 -5.18 -24.58 5.47
CA PHE A 106 -4.68 -25.87 4.96
C PHE A 106 -5.71 -26.99 5.12
N ILE A 107 -6.40 -27.06 6.26
CA ILE A 107 -7.46 -28.06 6.50
C ILE A 107 -8.63 -27.81 5.53
N GLY A 108 -9.07 -26.56 5.40
CA GLY A 108 -10.15 -26.18 4.49
C GLY A 108 -9.81 -26.47 3.03
N ALA A 109 -8.59 -26.13 2.60
CA ALA A 109 -8.09 -26.46 1.26
C ALA A 109 -8.03 -27.98 1.03
N GLY A 110 -7.63 -28.76 2.05
CA GLY A 110 -7.62 -30.22 1.99
C GLY A 110 -9.01 -30.81 1.75
N PHE A 111 -10.03 -30.35 2.49
CA PHE A 111 -11.41 -30.77 2.25
C PHE A 111 -11.95 -30.29 0.90
N TRP A 112 -11.62 -29.06 0.50
CA TRP A 112 -12.02 -28.53 -0.80
C TRP A 112 -11.49 -29.40 -1.95
N LEU A 113 -10.21 -29.81 -1.88
CA LEU A 113 -9.61 -30.73 -2.85
C LEU A 113 -10.25 -32.12 -2.81
N TYR A 114 -10.65 -32.59 -1.63
CA TYR A 114 -11.34 -33.87 -1.46
C TYR A 114 -12.71 -33.88 -2.18
N ASP A 115 -13.48 -32.79 -2.06
CA ASP A 115 -14.76 -32.62 -2.76
C ASP A 115 -14.59 -32.52 -4.27
N HIS A 116 -13.53 -31.83 -4.71
CA HIS A 116 -13.30 -31.49 -6.11
C HIS A 116 -12.31 -32.43 -6.81
N LYS A 117 -12.02 -33.61 -6.26
CA LYS A 117 -11.03 -34.58 -6.78
C LYS A 117 -11.21 -35.02 -8.24
N LYS A 118 -12.39 -34.80 -8.84
CA LYS A 118 -12.71 -35.13 -10.24
C LYS A 118 -12.79 -33.89 -11.12
N VAL A 119 -11.74 -33.06 -11.16
CA VAL A 119 -11.67 -31.96 -12.13
C VAL A 119 -11.37 -32.52 -13.51
N ASN A 120 -12.35 -32.44 -14.42
CA ASN A 120 -12.14 -32.78 -15.83
C ASN A 120 -11.19 -31.78 -16.48
N PHE A 121 -10.02 -32.24 -16.94
CA PHE A 121 -9.01 -31.41 -17.58
C PHE A 121 -9.42 -31.04 -19.01
N ARG A 122 -9.48 -29.74 -19.31
CA ARG A 122 -9.82 -29.21 -20.63
C ARG A 122 -8.57 -28.82 -21.41
N LYS A 123 -8.64 -28.81 -22.74
CA LYS A 123 -7.55 -28.28 -23.59
C LYS A 123 -7.18 -26.82 -23.24
N THR A 124 -8.16 -26.02 -22.84
CA THR A 124 -7.95 -24.64 -22.37
C THR A 124 -7.14 -24.59 -21.07
N ASP A 125 -7.24 -25.60 -20.21
CA ASP A 125 -6.51 -25.65 -18.95
C ASP A 125 -5.01 -25.89 -19.22
N ALA A 126 -4.66 -26.70 -20.22
CA ALA A 126 -3.26 -26.86 -20.67
C ALA A 126 -2.66 -25.53 -21.14
N ILE A 127 -3.38 -24.79 -21.97
CA ILE A 127 -2.95 -23.46 -22.46
C ILE A 127 -2.80 -22.50 -21.29
N SER A 128 -3.77 -22.51 -20.36
CA SER A 128 -3.75 -21.68 -19.14
C SER A 128 -2.51 -21.94 -18.30
N ILE A 129 -2.20 -23.22 -18.05
CA ILE A 129 -1.02 -23.64 -17.28
C ILE A 129 0.27 -23.21 -17.98
N ILE A 130 0.37 -23.38 -19.31
CA ILE A 130 1.54 -22.92 -20.08
C ILE A 130 1.72 -21.40 -19.92
N ILE A 131 0.65 -20.61 -20.00
CA ILE A 131 0.71 -19.16 -19.82
C ILE A 131 1.14 -18.78 -18.40
N ILE A 132 0.61 -19.45 -17.38
CA ILE A 132 1.03 -19.23 -15.97
C ILE A 132 2.51 -19.57 -15.80
N LEU A 133 2.97 -20.69 -16.35
CA LEU A 133 4.38 -21.10 -16.31
C LEU A 133 5.28 -20.09 -17.04
N MET A 134 4.88 -19.59 -18.20
CA MET A 134 5.59 -18.50 -18.89
C MET A 134 5.67 -17.25 -18.02
N GLY A 135 4.59 -16.90 -17.33
CA GLY A 135 4.58 -15.83 -16.34
C GLY A 135 5.59 -16.05 -15.23
N ILE A 136 5.61 -17.23 -14.60
CA ILE A 136 6.56 -17.58 -13.54
C ILE A 136 8.01 -17.56 -14.07
N ILE A 137 8.27 -18.06 -15.27
CA ILE A 137 9.62 -18.02 -15.88
C ILE A 137 10.03 -16.59 -16.22
N SER A 138 9.07 -15.73 -16.59
CA SER A 138 9.32 -14.31 -16.84
C SER A 138 9.59 -13.50 -15.57
N PHE A 139 9.26 -14.05 -14.40
CA PHE A 139 9.49 -13.43 -13.11
C PHE A 139 10.97 -13.06 -12.97
N THR A 140 11.24 -11.84 -12.46
CA THR A 140 12.55 -11.18 -12.41
C THR A 140 13.28 -10.95 -13.73
N ARG A 141 12.75 -11.38 -14.89
CA ARG A 141 13.38 -11.22 -16.21
C ARG A 141 12.70 -10.18 -17.11
N VAL A 142 11.42 -9.95 -16.88
CA VAL A 142 10.57 -9.00 -17.62
C VAL A 142 9.92 -8.04 -16.61
N THR A 143 9.30 -6.96 -17.08
CA THR A 143 8.57 -6.02 -16.21
C THR A 143 7.45 -6.70 -15.43
N SER A 144 7.20 -6.24 -14.20
CA SER A 144 6.14 -6.75 -13.32
C SER A 144 4.77 -6.73 -14.00
N VAL A 145 4.48 -5.71 -14.80
CA VAL A 145 3.23 -5.56 -15.56
C VAL A 145 3.02 -6.71 -16.55
N ILE A 146 4.04 -7.04 -17.34
CA ILE A 146 3.91 -8.11 -18.35
C ILE A 146 3.73 -9.45 -17.63
N THR A 147 4.52 -9.71 -16.58
CA THR A 147 4.39 -10.93 -15.77
C THR A 147 2.99 -11.05 -15.15
N SER A 148 2.45 -9.97 -14.58
CA SER A 148 1.09 -9.94 -14.02
C SER A 148 0.01 -10.14 -15.08
N ILE A 149 0.14 -9.54 -16.27
CA ILE A 149 -0.81 -9.72 -17.37
C ILE A 149 -0.83 -11.18 -17.83
N LEU A 150 0.34 -11.80 -18.03
CA LEU A 150 0.42 -13.21 -18.42
C LEU A 150 -0.27 -14.10 -17.39
N ILE A 151 0.04 -13.91 -16.11
CA ILE A 151 -0.57 -14.69 -15.03
C ILE A 151 -2.08 -14.48 -14.96
N TYR A 152 -2.58 -13.25 -15.10
CA TYR A 152 -4.02 -12.98 -15.13
C TYR A 152 -4.72 -13.62 -16.33
N ILE A 153 -4.12 -13.58 -17.52
CA ILE A 153 -4.68 -14.25 -18.71
C ILE A 153 -4.77 -15.76 -18.46
N GLY A 154 -3.70 -16.35 -17.92
CA GLY A 154 -3.69 -17.78 -17.59
C GLY A 154 -4.75 -18.15 -16.55
N ILE A 155 -4.87 -17.37 -15.47
CA ILE A 155 -5.87 -17.55 -14.40
C ILE A 155 -7.29 -17.38 -14.95
N TYR A 156 -7.53 -16.37 -15.77
CA TYR A 156 -8.83 -16.13 -16.41
C TYR A 156 -9.24 -17.32 -17.28
N LEU A 157 -8.35 -17.82 -18.13
CA LEU A 157 -8.64 -18.98 -18.99
C LEU A 157 -8.88 -20.27 -18.18
N LEU A 158 -8.19 -20.42 -17.04
CA LEU A 158 -8.39 -21.54 -16.12
C LEU A 158 -9.77 -21.48 -15.45
N ALA A 159 -10.22 -20.28 -15.08
CA ALA A 159 -11.36 -20.06 -14.20
C ALA A 159 -12.70 -19.77 -14.91
N ARG A 160 -12.69 -19.12 -16.08
CA ARG A 160 -13.87 -18.42 -16.64
C ARG A 160 -15.16 -19.24 -16.81
N ASP A 161 -15.05 -20.57 -16.91
CA ASP A 161 -16.21 -21.48 -17.05
C ASP A 161 -16.25 -22.55 -15.94
N ARG A 162 -15.62 -22.28 -14.79
CA ARG A 162 -15.62 -23.16 -13.61
C ARG A 162 -16.54 -22.60 -12.54
N GLU A 163 -17.14 -23.49 -11.75
CA GLU A 163 -17.98 -23.12 -10.60
C GLU A 163 -17.18 -22.39 -9.50
N TYR A 164 -15.89 -22.66 -9.40
CA TYR A 164 -14.96 -22.08 -8.42
C TYR A 164 -14.19 -20.87 -8.98
N ASN A 165 -14.73 -20.19 -9.99
CA ASN A 165 -14.07 -19.07 -10.66
C ASN A 165 -13.68 -17.94 -9.70
N ASP A 166 -14.56 -17.57 -8.76
CA ASP A 166 -14.34 -16.50 -7.79
C ASP A 166 -13.09 -16.78 -6.94
N GLY A 167 -12.94 -18.01 -6.43
CA GLY A 167 -11.75 -18.43 -5.70
C GLY A 167 -10.48 -18.35 -6.54
N VAL A 168 -10.53 -18.71 -7.81
CA VAL A 168 -9.34 -18.64 -8.68
C VAL A 168 -8.97 -17.18 -9.00
N PHE A 169 -9.94 -16.29 -9.17
CA PHE A 169 -9.67 -14.85 -9.32
C PHE A 169 -9.13 -14.21 -8.05
N MET A 170 -9.63 -14.61 -6.87
CA MET A 170 -9.08 -14.18 -5.58
C MET A 170 -7.62 -14.63 -5.39
N LEU A 171 -7.28 -15.87 -5.78
CA LEU A 171 -5.88 -16.33 -5.82
C LEU A 171 -5.06 -15.51 -6.81
N GLY A 172 -5.61 -15.22 -7.99
CA GLY A 172 -4.94 -14.39 -8.99
C GLY A 172 -4.65 -12.97 -8.51
N TRP A 173 -5.54 -12.39 -7.72
CA TRP A 173 -5.31 -11.10 -7.10
C TRP A 173 -4.14 -11.13 -6.12
N ILE A 174 -4.08 -12.14 -5.25
CA ILE A 174 -2.95 -12.34 -4.32
C ILE A 174 -1.65 -12.51 -5.12
N LEU A 175 -1.64 -13.35 -6.15
CA LEU A 175 -0.47 -13.60 -6.99
C LEU A 175 0.01 -12.32 -7.70
N ALA A 176 -0.90 -11.55 -8.29
CA ALA A 176 -0.55 -10.33 -9.02
C ALA A 176 0.07 -9.27 -8.11
N ASN A 177 -0.47 -9.11 -6.90
CA ASN A 177 0.11 -8.24 -5.88
C ASN A 177 1.45 -8.79 -5.41
N ALA A 178 1.58 -10.08 -5.16
CA ALA A 178 2.85 -10.71 -4.78
C ALA A 178 3.93 -10.43 -5.84
N ILE A 179 3.60 -10.54 -7.13
CA ILE A 179 4.51 -10.23 -8.23
C ILE A 179 4.90 -8.75 -8.20
N PHE A 180 3.93 -7.85 -8.25
CA PHE A 180 4.19 -6.41 -8.27
C PHE A 180 5.07 -5.99 -7.08
N LEU A 181 4.71 -6.45 -5.89
CA LEU A 181 5.43 -6.15 -4.66
C LEU A 181 6.80 -6.81 -4.58
N SER A 182 7.04 -7.90 -5.30
CA SER A 182 8.38 -8.52 -5.41
C SER A 182 9.34 -7.64 -6.21
N PHE A 183 8.85 -7.00 -7.29
CA PHE A 183 9.65 -6.11 -8.15
C PHE A 183 9.87 -4.72 -7.55
N ASN A 184 8.97 -4.24 -6.69
CA ASN A 184 9.13 -2.93 -6.06
C ASN A 184 10.23 -2.99 -4.98
N ILE A 185 11.31 -2.23 -5.13
CA ILE A 185 12.43 -2.21 -4.16
C ILE A 185 12.05 -1.51 -2.85
N VAL A 186 11.05 -0.63 -2.88
CA VAL A 186 10.53 0.01 -1.67
C VAL A 186 9.53 -0.93 -0.99
N LYS A 187 9.87 -1.42 0.20
CA LYS A 187 9.05 -2.38 0.96
C LYS A 187 8.47 -1.69 2.20
N VAL A 188 7.16 -1.46 2.18
CA VAL A 188 6.43 -0.83 3.30
C VAL A 188 5.23 -1.68 3.65
N ASN A 189 4.99 -1.88 4.95
CA ASN A 189 3.94 -2.77 5.45
C ASN A 189 2.55 -2.51 4.87
N ARG A 190 2.20 -1.24 4.59
CA ARG A 190 0.88 -0.89 4.02
C ARG A 190 0.63 -1.46 2.62
N TYR A 191 1.68 -1.81 1.87
CA TYR A 191 1.51 -2.27 0.49
C TYR A 191 0.89 -3.67 0.37
N ILE A 192 0.93 -4.49 1.44
CA ILE A 192 0.34 -5.83 1.43
C ILE A 192 -1.18 -5.81 1.71
N ILE A 193 -1.72 -4.68 2.22
CA ILE A 193 -3.13 -4.51 2.59
C ILE A 193 -4.11 -4.97 1.48
N PRO A 194 -3.89 -4.66 0.19
CA PRO A 194 -4.79 -5.10 -0.88
C PRO A 194 -4.94 -6.63 -1.01
N THR A 195 -4.05 -7.43 -0.41
CA THR A 195 -4.15 -8.90 -0.43
C THR A 195 -5.04 -9.47 0.67
N PHE A 196 -5.38 -8.68 1.69
CA PHE A 196 -6.16 -9.14 2.83
C PHE A 196 -7.62 -9.49 2.51
N PRO A 197 -8.37 -8.72 1.68
CA PRO A 197 -9.75 -9.10 1.38
C PRO A 197 -9.86 -10.48 0.70
N PRO A 198 -9.05 -10.82 -0.32
CA PRO A 198 -8.98 -12.18 -0.86
C PRO A 198 -8.51 -13.23 0.16
N PHE A 199 -7.55 -12.88 1.03
CA PHE A 199 -7.11 -13.78 2.09
C PHE A 199 -8.25 -14.13 3.05
N ILE A 200 -9.02 -13.13 3.48
CA ILE A 200 -10.21 -13.31 4.34
C ILE A 200 -11.26 -14.16 3.64
N PHE A 201 -11.48 -13.95 2.33
CA PHE A 201 -12.35 -14.81 1.54
C PHE A 201 -11.97 -16.29 1.69
N PHE A 202 -10.69 -16.65 1.55
CA PHE A 202 -10.24 -18.04 1.74
C PHE A 202 -10.40 -18.53 3.18
N VAL A 203 -10.20 -17.68 4.18
CA VAL A 203 -10.42 -18.05 5.59
C VAL A 203 -11.90 -18.41 5.80
N LEU A 204 -12.83 -17.60 5.28
CA LEU A 204 -14.26 -17.87 5.38
C LEU A 204 -14.66 -19.15 4.62
N THR A 205 -14.19 -19.31 3.38
CA THR A 205 -14.42 -20.55 2.61
C THR A 205 -13.85 -21.78 3.32
N ALA A 206 -12.68 -21.68 3.94
CA ALA A 206 -12.09 -22.76 4.70
C ALA A 206 -12.97 -23.17 5.89
N ILE A 207 -13.50 -22.20 6.64
CA ILE A 207 -14.42 -22.46 7.77
C ILE A 207 -15.69 -23.16 7.30
N GLU A 208 -16.31 -22.67 6.23
CA GLU A 208 -17.51 -23.28 5.65
C GLU A 208 -17.26 -24.72 5.20
N THR A 209 -16.14 -24.95 4.51
CA THR A 209 -15.75 -26.27 4.01
C THR A 209 -15.47 -27.25 5.17
N ILE A 210 -14.82 -26.78 6.24
CA ILE A 210 -14.60 -27.56 7.46
C ILE A 210 -15.93 -27.94 8.12
N HIS A 211 -16.86 -27.00 8.26
CA HIS A 211 -18.18 -27.29 8.85
C HIS A 211 -19.03 -28.26 8.03
N ALA A 212 -18.80 -28.36 6.72
CA ALA A 212 -19.45 -29.36 5.89
C ALA A 212 -18.96 -30.79 6.20
N HIS A 213 -17.71 -30.94 6.67
CA HIS A 213 -17.05 -32.23 6.90
C HIS A 213 -16.98 -32.64 8.37
N VAL A 214 -16.90 -31.66 9.27
CA VAL A 214 -16.69 -31.87 10.69
C VAL A 214 -17.92 -31.42 11.46
N LYS A 215 -18.51 -32.34 12.22
CA LYS A 215 -19.68 -32.08 13.06
C LYS A 215 -19.29 -31.30 14.32
N ILE A 216 -19.10 -30.00 14.17
CA ILE A 216 -18.92 -29.03 15.25
C ILE A 216 -20.00 -27.95 15.18
N ASN A 217 -20.22 -27.24 16.29
CA ASN A 217 -21.12 -26.09 16.29
C ASN A 217 -20.58 -25.03 15.32
N LYS A 218 -21.40 -24.61 14.34
CA LYS A 218 -21.04 -23.66 13.29
C LYS A 218 -20.56 -22.30 13.83
N ASN A 219 -20.92 -21.95 15.05
CA ASN A 219 -20.53 -20.70 15.69
C ASN A 219 -19.19 -20.80 16.43
N MET A 220 -18.66 -22.01 16.67
CA MET A 220 -17.49 -22.21 17.53
C MET A 220 -16.22 -21.63 16.92
N ILE A 221 -15.90 -21.97 15.65
CA ILE A 221 -14.70 -21.44 14.98
C ILE A 221 -14.80 -19.91 14.80
N PRO A 222 -15.91 -19.34 14.26
CA PRO A 222 -16.04 -17.89 14.14
C PRO A 222 -15.92 -17.16 15.49
N LEU A 223 -16.57 -17.65 16.54
CA LEU A 223 -16.51 -17.01 17.87
C LEU A 223 -15.09 -17.05 18.44
N ALA A 224 -14.40 -18.20 18.33
CA ALA A 224 -13.01 -18.33 18.77
C ALA A 224 -12.10 -17.35 18.02
N LEU A 225 -12.26 -17.21 16.70
CA LEU A 225 -11.48 -16.27 15.90
C LEU A 225 -11.76 -14.82 16.29
N ILE A 226 -13.03 -14.43 16.49
CA ILE A 226 -13.39 -13.08 16.95
C ILE A 226 -12.69 -12.76 18.27
N VAL A 227 -12.78 -13.66 19.25
CA VAL A 227 -12.13 -13.47 20.56
C VAL A 227 -10.62 -13.33 20.41
N LEU A 228 -9.98 -14.20 19.61
CA LEU A 228 -8.53 -14.16 19.40
C LEU A 228 -8.08 -12.88 18.67
N PHE A 229 -8.84 -12.41 17.67
CA PHE A 229 -8.53 -11.16 16.98
C PHE A 229 -8.71 -9.94 17.87
N VAL A 230 -9.73 -9.94 18.74
CA VAL A 230 -9.91 -8.86 19.73
C VAL A 230 -8.74 -8.84 20.72
N ILE A 231 -8.34 -10.00 21.27
CA ILE A 231 -7.17 -10.09 22.15
C ILE A 231 -5.92 -9.60 21.42
N GLN A 232 -5.72 -10.02 20.17
CA GLN A 232 -4.58 -9.60 19.36
C GLN A 232 -4.56 -8.10 19.10
N ALA A 233 -5.72 -7.48 18.85
CA ALA A 233 -5.82 -6.04 18.66
C ALA A 233 -5.37 -5.29 19.92
N PHE A 234 -5.85 -5.70 21.10
CA PHE A 234 -5.41 -5.12 22.36
C PHE A 234 -3.93 -5.36 22.64
N ALA A 235 -3.44 -6.59 22.40
CA ALA A 235 -2.03 -6.93 22.55
C ALA A 235 -1.13 -6.08 21.65
N PHE A 236 -1.52 -5.89 20.39
CA PHE A 236 -0.82 -5.00 19.46
C PHE A 236 -0.79 -3.56 19.99
N THR A 237 -1.94 -3.00 20.39
CA THR A 237 -1.97 -1.62 20.92
C THR A 237 -1.14 -1.44 22.18
N ALA A 238 -0.98 -2.48 23.00
CA ALA A 238 -0.13 -2.46 24.18
C ALA A 238 1.37 -2.44 23.85
N THR A 239 1.77 -2.81 22.62
CA THR A 239 3.17 -2.71 22.15
C THR A 239 3.49 -1.36 21.52
N VAL A 240 2.49 -0.49 21.32
CA VAL A 240 2.71 0.86 20.82
C VAL A 240 3.05 1.75 22.01
N GLU A 241 4.33 2.09 22.16
CA GLU A 241 4.75 3.09 23.14
C GLU A 241 4.32 4.50 22.69
N PRO A 242 3.67 5.29 23.56
CA PRO A 242 3.47 6.71 23.30
C PRO A 242 4.82 7.37 23.03
N THR A 243 4.96 8.06 21.90
CA THR A 243 6.22 8.71 21.53
C THR A 243 5.99 10.12 21.03
N ASP A 244 6.74 11.05 21.61
CA ASP A 244 6.77 12.46 21.23
C ASP A 244 7.70 12.71 20.03
N LYS A 245 8.41 11.67 19.56
CA LYS A 245 9.40 11.74 18.49
C LYS A 245 8.89 12.37 17.19
N TYR A 246 7.58 12.30 16.96
CA TYR A 246 6.94 12.79 15.74
C TYR A 246 6.14 14.09 15.95
N MET A 247 6.19 14.69 17.14
CA MET A 247 5.48 15.94 17.44
C MET A 247 6.21 17.20 16.97
N SER A 248 7.51 17.12 16.68
CA SER A 248 8.32 18.29 16.28
C SER A 248 7.71 19.11 15.14
N PRO A 249 7.13 18.52 14.07
CA PRO A 249 6.45 19.28 13.03
C PRO A 249 5.21 20.03 13.51
N GLU A 250 4.44 19.46 14.44
CA GLU A 250 3.28 20.11 15.05
C GLU A 250 3.74 21.24 15.96
N GLU A 251 4.68 20.97 16.87
CA GLU A 251 5.18 21.96 17.84
C GLU A 251 5.81 23.18 17.16
N ILE A 252 6.60 22.97 16.10
CA ILE A 252 7.21 24.10 15.37
C ILE A 252 6.16 24.90 14.60
N SER A 253 5.11 24.24 14.10
CA SER A 253 4.01 24.89 13.40
C SER A 253 3.18 25.73 14.37
N ASN A 254 2.83 25.17 15.52
CA ASN A 254 2.14 25.86 16.60
C ASN A 254 2.95 27.06 17.10
N TYR A 255 4.28 26.92 17.23
CA TYR A 255 5.14 28.06 17.57
C TYR A 255 5.01 29.22 16.57
N ILE A 256 4.96 28.95 15.26
CA ILE A 256 4.78 30.00 14.23
C ILE A 256 3.41 30.66 14.37
N ILE A 257 2.35 29.84 14.52
CA ILE A 257 0.96 30.30 14.65
C ILE A 257 0.79 31.17 15.90
N ASP A 258 1.28 30.70 17.04
CA ASP A 258 1.15 31.38 18.34
C ASP A 258 1.98 32.66 18.38
N SER A 259 3.15 32.65 17.75
CA SER A 259 4.06 33.81 17.74
C SER A 259 3.66 34.88 16.72
N ASN A 260 2.84 34.56 15.72
CA ASN A 260 2.48 35.47 14.63
C ASN A 260 0.97 35.41 14.35
N PRO A 261 0.17 36.36 14.87
CA PRO A 261 -1.27 36.42 14.62
C PRO A 261 -1.65 36.54 13.13
N ASP A 262 -0.72 36.99 12.29
CA ASP A 262 -0.89 37.16 10.84
C ASP A 262 -0.17 36.07 10.02
N TYR A 263 0.13 34.90 10.61
CA TYR A 263 0.82 33.80 9.91
C TYR A 263 0.07 33.36 8.64
N GLU A 264 -1.24 33.59 8.57
CA GLU A 264 -2.08 33.24 7.43
C GLU A 264 -1.67 33.97 6.13
N ASN A 265 -1.03 35.13 6.25
CA ASN A 265 -0.55 35.94 5.13
C ASN A 265 0.95 35.78 4.85
N MET A 266 1.63 34.89 5.59
CA MET A 266 3.06 34.62 5.44
C MET A 266 3.30 33.46 4.48
N THR A 267 4.49 33.43 3.86
CA THR A 267 4.94 32.24 3.11
C THR A 267 5.99 31.50 3.95
N ILE A 268 5.77 30.21 4.18
CA ILE A 268 6.61 29.38 5.04
C ILE A 268 7.27 28.30 4.17
N GLY A 269 8.59 28.39 4.01
CA GLY A 269 9.36 27.37 3.30
C GLY A 269 9.66 26.18 4.19
N VAL A 270 9.57 24.97 3.65
CA VAL A 270 9.85 23.75 4.40
C VAL A 270 10.61 22.74 3.55
N TYR A 271 11.53 21.99 4.15
CA TYR A 271 12.30 20.97 3.43
C TYR A 271 11.44 19.79 2.92
N ASN A 272 10.32 19.51 3.58
CA ASN A 272 9.36 18.46 3.22
C ASN A 272 7.94 18.94 3.48
N ILE A 273 7.15 19.20 2.44
CA ILE A 273 5.83 19.86 2.58
C ILE A 273 4.79 19.07 3.39
N ARG A 274 4.79 17.74 3.28
CA ARG A 274 3.69 16.88 3.78
C ARG A 274 3.37 17.05 5.27
N PRO A 275 4.33 16.96 6.20
CA PRO A 275 4.03 17.09 7.62
C PRO A 275 3.58 18.51 8.02
N TYR A 276 3.96 19.55 7.28
CA TYR A 276 3.68 20.94 7.66
C TYR A 276 2.42 21.51 7.01
N SER A 277 2.09 21.11 5.78
CA SER A 277 0.88 21.60 5.10
C SER A 277 -0.41 21.25 5.83
N TRP A 278 -0.39 20.20 6.67
CA TRP A 278 -1.52 19.86 7.54
C TRP A 278 -1.77 20.90 8.63
N TRP A 279 -0.71 21.48 9.20
CA TRP A 279 -0.78 22.41 10.33
C TRP A 279 -0.77 23.88 9.88
N LEU A 280 0.08 24.21 8.91
CA LEU A 280 0.30 25.58 8.42
C LEU A 280 -0.53 25.89 7.15
N GLY A 281 -1.24 24.91 6.61
CA GLY A 281 -2.14 25.08 5.47
C GLY A 281 -1.43 25.46 4.16
N SER A 282 -2.15 26.23 3.32
CA SER A 282 -1.73 26.65 1.98
C SER A 282 -0.51 27.58 1.94
N ASN A 283 -0.08 28.07 3.09
CA ASN A 283 1.03 29.02 3.23
C ASN A 283 2.39 28.34 3.13
N THR A 284 2.38 27.01 3.07
CA THR A 284 3.56 26.17 3.09
C THR A 284 4.04 25.90 1.67
N ILE A 285 5.31 26.17 1.40
CA ILE A 285 5.97 25.80 0.13
C ILE A 285 7.14 24.85 0.39
N GLY A 286 7.29 23.84 -0.46
CA GLY A 286 8.37 22.85 -0.34
C GLY A 286 9.64 23.33 -1.04
N ILE A 287 10.72 23.59 -0.28
CA ILE A 287 12.05 23.91 -0.81
C ILE A 287 13.05 22.93 -0.20
N PRO A 288 13.56 21.93 -0.96
CA PRO A 288 14.47 20.93 -0.42
C PRO A 288 15.73 21.55 0.17
N SER A 289 16.24 20.98 1.27
CA SER A 289 17.40 21.50 1.98
C SER A 289 18.74 21.38 1.23
N SER A 290 18.73 20.81 0.02
CA SER A 290 19.85 20.81 -0.92
C SER A 290 19.91 22.08 -1.78
N HIS A 291 18.83 22.88 -1.84
CA HIS A 291 18.72 24.06 -2.69
C HIS A 291 18.95 25.36 -1.88
N GLN A 292 20.11 25.48 -1.25
CA GLN A 292 20.42 26.62 -0.37
C GLN A 292 20.26 27.99 -1.06
N SER A 293 20.74 28.14 -2.29
CA SER A 293 20.60 29.40 -3.05
C SER A 293 19.14 29.77 -3.32
N GLU A 294 18.26 28.78 -3.50
CA GLU A 294 16.83 29.01 -3.66
C GLU A 294 16.20 29.50 -2.35
N ILE A 295 16.58 28.91 -1.22
CA ILE A 295 16.14 29.33 0.12
C ILE A 295 16.57 30.78 0.37
N GLU A 296 17.82 31.14 0.12
CA GLU A 296 18.37 32.49 0.38
C GLU A 296 17.73 33.59 -0.49
N GLN A 297 17.35 33.25 -1.73
CA GLN A 297 16.71 34.17 -2.67
C GLN A 297 15.19 34.19 -2.53
N SER A 298 14.61 33.24 -1.79
CA SER A 298 13.16 33.11 -1.66
C SER A 298 12.58 34.19 -0.74
N ASN A 299 11.39 34.66 -1.11
CA ASN A 299 10.62 35.63 -0.33
C ASN A 299 9.76 34.95 0.74
N ILE A 300 10.37 34.06 1.54
CA ILE A 300 9.68 33.35 2.63
C ILE A 300 9.97 34.01 3.97
N SER A 301 8.99 34.02 4.87
CA SER A 301 9.10 34.58 6.22
C SER A 301 9.85 33.64 7.15
N TYR A 302 9.60 32.33 7.01
CA TYR A 302 10.19 31.28 7.82
C TYR A 302 10.68 30.12 6.96
N TYR A 303 11.74 29.43 7.39
CA TYR A 303 12.21 28.19 6.80
C TYR A 303 12.38 27.09 7.85
N ILE A 304 11.75 25.92 7.63
CA ILE A 304 11.83 24.75 8.52
C ILE A 304 12.67 23.65 7.86
N VAL A 305 13.66 23.12 8.58
CA VAL A 305 14.59 22.11 8.07
C VAL A 305 15.04 21.10 9.13
N ASN A 306 15.32 19.86 8.73
CA ASN A 306 15.71 18.76 9.61
C ASN A 306 17.23 18.58 9.78
N LYS A 307 18.00 19.62 9.47
CA LYS A 307 19.45 19.68 9.66
C LYS A 307 19.85 21.14 9.84
N PRO A 308 20.92 21.43 10.59
CA PRO A 308 21.43 22.79 10.65
C PRO A 308 21.88 23.24 9.25
N MET A 309 21.65 24.51 8.95
CA MET A 309 22.02 25.14 7.70
C MET A 309 23.10 26.20 7.95
N ASP A 310 24.31 25.92 7.50
CA ASP A 310 25.41 26.87 7.59
C ASP A 310 25.29 27.97 6.52
N ASN A 311 25.65 29.20 6.87
CA ASN A 311 25.78 30.34 5.95
C ASN A 311 24.50 30.85 5.28
N LEU A 312 23.30 30.63 5.84
CA LEU A 312 22.08 31.30 5.37
C LEU A 312 22.11 32.80 5.72
N THR A 313 22.70 33.62 4.84
CA THR A 313 22.96 35.06 5.10
C THR A 313 21.72 35.89 5.44
N ASN A 314 20.57 35.58 4.85
CA ASN A 314 19.32 36.31 5.05
C ASN A 314 18.43 35.73 6.15
N PHE A 315 18.88 34.69 6.85
CA PHE A 315 18.07 34.00 7.85
C PHE A 315 18.81 33.84 9.17
N THR A 316 18.05 33.89 10.26
CA THR A 316 18.56 33.62 11.60
C THR A 316 17.80 32.45 12.20
N GLU A 317 18.52 31.48 12.77
CA GLU A 317 17.88 30.40 13.54
C GLU A 317 17.22 31.00 14.79
N ILE A 318 15.93 30.71 14.98
CA ILE A 318 15.16 31.24 16.13
C ILE A 318 14.63 30.14 17.04
N LYS A 319 14.58 28.89 16.57
CA LYS A 319 14.08 27.75 17.35
C LYS A 319 14.67 26.44 16.84
N ASN A 320 14.95 25.54 17.77
CA ASN A 320 15.26 24.14 17.50
C ASN A 320 14.37 23.27 18.38
N ILE A 321 13.68 22.29 17.76
CA ILE A 321 12.84 21.30 18.43
C ILE A 321 13.21 19.92 17.87
N ASN A 322 13.89 19.10 18.66
CA ASN A 322 14.24 17.72 18.30
C ASN A 322 14.87 17.60 16.89
N GLU A 323 15.94 18.36 16.63
CA GLU A 323 16.66 18.39 15.34
C GLU A 323 15.86 19.00 14.17
N LEU A 324 14.76 19.68 14.48
CA LEU A 324 14.03 20.51 13.55
C LEU A 324 14.33 21.98 13.82
N TYR A 325 14.94 22.64 12.84
CA TYR A 325 15.45 23.99 12.93
C TYR A 325 14.51 24.95 12.21
N LEU A 326 14.12 26.02 12.90
CA LEU A 326 13.32 27.12 12.36
C LEU A 326 14.21 28.35 12.17
N TYR A 327 14.25 28.81 10.94
CA TYR A 327 14.96 30.00 10.53
C TYR A 327 13.95 31.10 10.21
N LYS A 328 14.14 32.30 10.76
CA LYS A 328 13.37 33.50 10.42
C LYS A 328 14.15 34.33 9.41
N ASN A 329 13.49 34.80 8.36
CA ASN A 329 14.08 35.72 7.41
C ASN A 329 14.28 37.09 8.06
N ASN A 330 15.48 37.65 7.95
CA ASN A 330 15.86 38.92 8.55
C ASN A 330 15.18 40.13 7.89
N ASN A 331 14.58 39.93 6.71
CA ASN A 331 13.89 40.98 5.96
C ASN A 331 12.40 41.15 6.35
N PHE A 332 11.89 40.37 7.33
CA PHE A 332 10.48 40.33 7.73
C PHE A 332 10.20 40.45 9.23
#